data_AF-A0A9X8VK09-F1
#
_entry.id   AF-A0A9X8VK09-F1
#
_cell.length_a   1.000
_cell.length_b   1.000
_cell.length_c   1.000
_cell.angle_alpha   90.00
_cell.angle_beta   90.00
_cell.angle_gamma   90.00
#
_symmetry.space_group_name_H-M   'P 1'
#
loop_
_entity.id
_entity.type
_entity.pdbx_description
1 polymer ?
#
loop_
_entity_poly.entity_id
_entity_poly.type
_entity_poly.pdbx_seq_one_letter_code
_entity_poly.pdbx_strand_id
1 'polypeptide(L)'
;VDLGKTAVSELLARSGIDPQLIEQLVFGQVVQMPEAPNIAREIVLGTGMSVHTDAYSVSRACATSFQAIANVAESIMAGSISVGIAGGADSSSVLPIGVSKALARTLVDVNKARTLSQRLKLFSRLKFRDLMPVPPAVAEYSTGLRMGDTAEQMAKSHGITREAQDALAHRSHELAAKAWQEGWLRDEVM
;
A
#
# COMPACT_ATOMS: atom_id res chain seq x y z
N VAL A 1 4.84 4.84 -5.21
CA VAL A 1 4.57 5.99 -6.12
C VAL A 1 4.82 5.61 -7.58
N ASP A 2 6.04 5.19 -7.95
CA ASP A 2 6.39 5.00 -9.36
C ASP A 2 5.55 3.94 -10.08
N LEU A 3 5.27 2.79 -9.44
CA LEU A 3 4.34 1.79 -9.98
C LEU A 3 2.96 2.38 -10.33
N GLY A 4 2.44 3.25 -9.46
CA GLY A 4 1.17 3.93 -9.68
C GLY A 4 1.25 4.97 -10.80
N LYS A 5 2.36 5.72 -10.88
CA LYS A 5 2.59 6.66 -11.99
C LYS A 5 2.63 5.93 -13.32
N THR A 6 3.39 4.85 -13.44
CA THR A 6 3.49 4.08 -14.68
C THR A 6 2.14 3.52 -15.09
N ALA A 7 1.40 2.89 -14.17
CA ALA A 7 0.08 2.34 -14.46
C ALA A 7 -0.93 3.41 -14.90
N VAL A 8 -0.95 4.58 -14.24
CA VAL A 8 -1.88 5.67 -14.59
C VAL A 8 -1.47 6.37 -15.88
N SER A 9 -0.17 6.58 -16.13
CA SER A 9 0.31 7.10 -17.41
C SER A 9 -0.11 6.22 -18.58
N GLU A 10 0.03 4.90 -18.45
CA GLU A 10 -0.38 3.96 -19.48
C GLU A 10 -1.91 3.93 -19.65
N LEU A 11 -2.67 3.98 -18.55
CA LEU A 11 -4.13 4.10 -18.59
C LEU A 11 -4.59 5.34 -19.38
N LEU A 12 -3.99 6.50 -19.11
CA LEU A 12 -4.27 7.75 -19.81
C LEU A 12 -3.90 7.64 -21.30
N ALA A 13 -2.75 7.06 -21.61
CA ALA A 13 -2.32 6.85 -22.99
C ALA A 13 -3.25 5.91 -23.77
N ARG A 14 -3.67 4.79 -23.18
CA ARG A 14 -4.57 3.80 -23.83
C ARG A 14 -6.00 4.30 -23.96
N SER A 15 -6.50 5.04 -22.97
CA SER A 15 -7.87 5.57 -22.99
C SER A 15 -8.04 6.77 -23.92
N GLY A 16 -6.97 7.52 -24.17
CA GLY A 16 -7.03 8.77 -24.94
C GLY A 16 -7.80 9.89 -24.26
N ILE A 17 -8.13 9.73 -22.97
CA ILE A 17 -8.79 10.77 -22.17
C ILE A 17 -7.78 11.89 -21.91
N ASP A 18 -8.18 13.13 -22.16
CA ASP A 18 -7.38 14.30 -21.77
C ASP A 18 -7.19 14.29 -20.23
N PRO A 19 -5.94 14.22 -19.73
CA PRO A 19 -5.66 14.23 -18.30
C PRO A 19 -6.24 15.45 -17.56
N GLN A 20 -6.53 16.55 -18.25
CA GLN A 20 -7.15 17.73 -17.65
C GLN A 20 -8.63 17.54 -17.29
N LEU A 21 -9.29 16.50 -17.84
CA LEU A 21 -10.69 16.17 -17.52
C LEU A 21 -10.84 15.32 -16.25
N ILE A 22 -9.75 14.78 -15.70
CA ILE A 22 -9.82 13.96 -14.48
C ILE A 22 -10.10 14.87 -13.28
N GLU A 23 -11.26 14.70 -12.66
CA GLU A 23 -11.70 15.52 -11.53
C GLU A 23 -11.27 14.91 -10.19
N GLN A 24 -11.13 13.58 -10.12
CA GLN A 24 -10.70 12.88 -8.92
C GLN A 24 -9.79 11.68 -9.21
N LEU A 25 -8.80 11.44 -8.36
CA LEU A 25 -8.02 10.22 -8.33
C LEU A 25 -7.97 9.64 -6.91
N VAL A 26 -8.50 8.43 -6.74
CA VAL A 26 -8.41 7.69 -5.48
C VAL A 26 -7.47 6.50 -5.68
N PHE A 27 -6.42 6.41 -4.86
CA PHE A 27 -5.44 5.32 -4.99
C PHE A 27 -5.22 4.61 -3.67
N GLY A 28 -5.24 3.29 -3.74
CA GLY A 28 -5.06 2.42 -2.60
C GLY A 28 -3.58 2.17 -2.26
N GLN A 29 -3.25 2.17 -0.97
CA GLN A 29 -1.96 1.71 -0.43
C GLN A 29 -2.11 1.08 0.94
N VAL A 30 -1.53 -0.10 1.14
CA VAL A 30 -1.49 -0.78 2.45
C VAL A 30 -0.22 -0.43 3.20
N VAL A 31 0.94 -0.63 2.57
CA VAL A 31 2.23 -0.26 3.16
C VAL A 31 2.48 1.20 2.88
N GLN A 32 2.21 2.03 3.87
CA GLN A 32 2.40 3.48 3.78
C GLN A 32 3.87 3.84 3.53
N MET A 33 4.09 4.79 2.62
CA MET A 33 5.40 5.41 2.37
C MET A 33 5.45 6.73 3.15
N PRO A 34 6.22 6.85 4.24
CA PRO A 34 6.25 8.07 5.05
C PRO A 34 6.64 9.33 4.29
N GLU A 35 7.47 9.20 3.24
CA GLU A 35 7.90 10.29 2.37
C GLU A 35 6.80 10.76 1.41
N ALA A 36 5.81 9.89 1.14
CA ALA A 36 4.70 10.15 0.23
C ALA A 36 3.39 9.59 0.83
N PRO A 37 2.87 10.20 1.92
CA PRO A 37 1.71 9.69 2.65
C PRO A 37 0.41 9.74 1.84
N ASN A 38 0.39 10.54 0.76
CA ASN A 38 -0.71 10.57 -0.20
C ASN A 38 -0.16 10.25 -1.60
N ILE A 39 0.04 8.96 -1.90
CA ILE A 39 0.55 8.54 -3.22
C ILE A 39 -0.38 8.93 -4.37
N ALA A 40 -1.70 9.02 -4.12
CA ALA A 40 -2.67 9.48 -5.12
C ALA A 40 -2.31 10.89 -5.62
N ARG A 41 -1.95 11.79 -4.69
CA ARG A 41 -1.53 13.14 -5.05
C ARG A 41 -0.22 13.15 -5.83
N GLU A 42 0.76 12.35 -5.41
CA GLU A 42 2.03 12.22 -6.14
C GLU A 42 1.85 11.65 -7.55
N ILE A 43 0.86 10.78 -7.76
CA ILE A 43 0.49 10.26 -9.07
C ILE A 43 -0.10 11.37 -9.93
N VAL A 44 -1.05 12.16 -9.41
CA VAL A 44 -1.62 13.32 -10.12
C VAL A 44 -0.53 14.25 -10.62
N LEU A 45 0.38 14.66 -9.74
CA LEU A 45 1.47 15.57 -10.07
C LEU A 45 2.48 14.97 -11.06
N GLY A 46 2.60 13.64 -11.10
CA GLY A 46 3.56 12.94 -11.96
C GLY A 46 3.02 12.45 -13.30
N THR A 47 1.74 12.66 -13.61
CA THR A 47 1.09 12.07 -14.80
C THR A 47 0.36 13.09 -15.68
N GLY A 48 0.67 14.38 -15.50
CA GLY A 48 0.18 15.45 -16.38
C GLY A 48 -1.29 15.84 -16.19
N MET A 49 -1.95 15.31 -15.15
CA MET A 49 -3.28 15.75 -14.73
C MET A 49 -3.26 17.18 -14.19
N SER A 50 -4.44 17.79 -14.07
CA SER A 50 -4.58 19.11 -13.46
C SER A 50 -4.11 19.09 -12.00
N VAL A 51 -3.39 20.14 -11.58
CA VAL A 51 -3.04 20.32 -10.17
C VAL A 51 -4.26 20.52 -9.27
N HIS A 52 -5.43 20.80 -9.86
CA HIS A 52 -6.70 20.95 -9.17
C HIS A 52 -7.50 19.65 -9.05
N THR A 53 -7.06 18.55 -9.67
CA THR A 53 -7.67 17.22 -9.49
C THR A 53 -7.63 16.83 -8.01
N ASP A 54 -8.81 16.51 -7.45
CA ASP A 54 -8.93 15.99 -6.08
C ASP A 54 -8.23 14.64 -5.99
N ALA A 55 -7.43 14.42 -4.95
CA ALA A 55 -6.68 13.17 -4.83
C ALA A 55 -6.37 12.79 -3.40
N TYR A 56 -6.75 11.58 -3.02
CA TYR A 56 -6.48 11.04 -1.71
C TYR A 56 -6.19 9.55 -1.76
N SER A 57 -5.39 9.10 -0.81
CA SER A 57 -5.02 7.70 -0.67
C SER A 57 -5.89 7.01 0.36
N VAL A 58 -6.30 5.78 0.07
CA VAL A 58 -7.14 4.97 0.97
C VAL A 58 -6.43 3.70 1.40
N SER A 59 -6.81 3.19 2.57
CA SER A 59 -6.31 1.89 3.05
C SER A 59 -7.44 1.10 3.69
N ARG A 60 -7.65 -0.11 3.17
CA ARG A 60 -8.60 -1.12 3.64
C ARG A 60 -8.02 -2.53 3.47
N ALA A 61 -6.80 -2.74 3.97
CA ALA A 61 -6.06 -4.01 3.88
C ALA A 61 -6.07 -4.58 2.44
N CYS A 62 -6.32 -5.87 2.24
CA CYS A 62 -6.35 -6.47 0.90
C CYS A 62 -7.47 -5.90 -0.01
N ALA A 63 -8.49 -5.23 0.53
CA ALA A 63 -9.59 -4.65 -0.22
C ALA A 63 -9.36 -3.18 -0.63
N THR A 64 -8.14 -2.69 -0.47
CA THR A 64 -7.78 -1.27 -0.62
C THR A 64 -8.07 -0.70 -2.02
N SER A 65 -7.73 -1.42 -3.09
CA SER A 65 -8.03 -0.98 -4.46
C SER A 65 -9.53 -1.01 -4.77
N PHE A 66 -10.26 -2.00 -4.26
CA PHE A 66 -11.72 -2.04 -4.37
C PHE A 66 -12.39 -0.88 -3.64
N GLN A 67 -11.85 -0.48 -2.50
CA GLN A 67 -12.33 0.71 -1.79
C GLN A 67 -12.15 1.98 -2.62
N ALA A 68 -11.02 2.13 -3.32
CA ALA A 68 -10.79 3.25 -4.21
C ALA A 68 -11.83 3.31 -5.35
N ILE A 69 -12.16 2.15 -5.94
CA ILE A 69 -13.20 2.04 -6.97
C ILE A 69 -14.55 2.47 -6.42
N ALA A 70 -14.92 1.97 -5.23
CA ALA A 70 -16.16 2.34 -4.57
C ALA A 70 -16.25 3.86 -4.34
N ASN A 71 -15.16 4.50 -3.89
CA ASN A 71 -15.17 5.94 -3.62
C ASN A 71 -15.31 6.81 -4.88
N VAL A 72 -14.65 6.46 -5.98
CA VAL A 72 -14.84 7.16 -7.26
C VAL A 72 -16.27 6.95 -7.77
N ALA A 73 -16.78 5.72 -7.71
CA ALA A 73 -18.15 5.41 -8.12
C ALA A 73 -19.18 6.19 -7.28
N GLU A 74 -19.01 6.25 -5.96
CA GLU A 74 -19.85 7.04 -5.05
C GLU A 74 -19.82 8.53 -5.39
N SER A 75 -18.64 9.08 -5.71
CA SER A 75 -18.48 10.48 -6.09
C SER A 75 -19.19 10.81 -7.42
N ILE A 76 -19.14 9.89 -8.39
CA ILE A 76 -19.89 9.99 -9.66
C ILE A 76 -21.39 9.91 -9.39
N MET A 77 -21.84 8.94 -8.59
CA MET A 77 -23.26 8.76 -8.25
C MET A 77 -23.83 9.96 -7.49
N ALA A 78 -23.03 10.59 -6.64
CA ALA A 78 -23.40 11.81 -5.92
C ALA A 78 -23.43 13.06 -6.84
N GLY A 79 -22.98 12.96 -8.10
CA GLY A 79 -22.87 14.07 -9.03
C GLY A 79 -21.77 15.07 -8.67
N SER A 80 -20.81 14.69 -7.82
CA SER A 80 -19.69 15.56 -7.42
C SER A 80 -18.58 15.59 -8.46
N ILE A 81 -18.46 14.52 -9.26
CA ILE A 81 -17.54 14.41 -10.39
C ILE A 81 -18.22 13.65 -11.54
N SER A 82 -17.67 13.76 -12.73
CA SER A 82 -18.06 13.01 -13.93
C SER A 82 -16.97 12.03 -14.40
N VAL A 83 -15.70 12.35 -14.13
CA VAL A 83 -14.55 11.51 -14.51
C VAL A 83 -13.59 11.35 -13.33
N GLY A 84 -13.26 10.11 -13.01
CA GLY A 84 -12.27 9.81 -11.97
C GLY A 84 -11.47 8.54 -12.25
N ILE A 85 -10.29 8.46 -11.63
CA ILE A 85 -9.39 7.31 -11.71
C ILE A 85 -9.34 6.63 -10.34
N ALA A 86 -9.56 5.32 -10.32
CA ALA A 86 -9.39 4.48 -9.14
C ALA A 86 -8.31 3.43 -9.38
N GLY A 87 -7.53 3.10 -8.35
CA GLY A 87 -6.52 2.05 -8.44
C GLY A 87 -5.83 1.76 -7.12
N GLY A 88 -4.67 1.12 -7.18
CA GLY A 88 -3.83 0.89 -6.01
C GLY A 88 -2.41 0.50 -6.40
N ALA A 89 -1.47 0.77 -5.51
CA ALA A 89 -0.08 0.36 -5.68
C ALA A 89 0.54 0.07 -4.31
N ASP A 90 1.23 -1.06 -4.21
CA ASP A 90 1.98 -1.47 -3.02
C ASP A 90 3.34 -2.01 -3.43
N SER A 91 4.32 -1.92 -2.54
CA SER A 91 5.65 -2.50 -2.73
C SER A 91 6.20 -3.05 -1.42
N SER A 92 6.43 -4.37 -1.40
CA SER A 92 7.09 -5.05 -0.28
C SER A 92 8.62 -4.93 -0.32
N SER A 93 9.19 -4.33 -1.37
CA SER A 93 10.64 -4.13 -1.51
C SER A 93 11.15 -2.94 -0.71
N VAL A 94 10.27 -1.99 -0.34
CA VAL A 94 10.62 -0.72 0.30
C VAL A 94 9.97 -0.57 1.68
N LEU A 95 9.80 -1.68 2.41
CA LEU A 95 9.18 -1.65 3.74
C LEU A 95 10.01 -0.77 4.70
N PRO A 96 9.40 0.22 5.38
CA PRO A 96 10.11 1.04 6.34
C PRO A 96 10.55 0.21 7.55
N ILE A 97 11.83 0.32 7.92
CA ILE A 97 12.37 -0.28 9.13
C ILE A 97 12.17 0.68 10.29
N GLY A 98 11.48 0.23 11.33
CA GLY A 98 11.21 1.03 12.51
C GLY A 98 12.40 1.08 13.48
N VAL A 99 12.33 2.00 14.42
CA VAL A 99 13.16 1.99 15.63
C VAL A 99 12.30 1.66 16.84
N SER A 100 12.93 1.27 17.95
CA SER A 100 12.21 1.03 19.20
C SER A 100 11.43 2.28 19.66
N LYS A 101 10.31 2.07 20.38
CA LYS A 101 9.54 3.18 20.97
C LYS A 101 10.39 4.05 21.89
N ALA A 102 11.36 3.45 22.59
CA ALA A 102 12.28 4.17 23.46
C ALA A 102 13.21 5.08 22.66
N LEU A 103 13.85 4.55 21.60
CA LEU A 103 14.72 5.34 20.73
C LEU A 103 13.96 6.44 20.00
N ALA A 104 12.79 6.17 19.44
CA ALA A 104 11.95 7.17 18.79
C ALA A 104 11.64 8.37 19.72
N ARG A 105 11.22 8.09 20.97
CA ARG A 105 10.94 9.13 21.97
C ARG A 105 12.20 9.91 22.34
N THR A 106 13.31 9.22 22.58
CA THR A 106 14.59 9.89 22.90
C THR A 106 15.03 10.81 21.76
N LEU A 107 14.89 10.42 20.49
CA LEU A 107 15.23 11.27 19.35
C LEU A 107 14.36 12.54 19.29
N VAL A 108 13.05 12.41 19.54
CA VAL A 108 12.13 13.56 19.63
C VAL A 108 12.48 14.48 20.79
N ASP A 109 12.80 13.93 21.96
CA ASP A 109 13.13 14.71 23.15
C ASP A 109 14.48 15.42 23.03
N VAL A 110 15.46 14.79 22.36
CA VAL A 110 16.77 15.37 22.06
C VAL A 110 16.63 16.61 21.16
N ASN A 111 15.73 16.57 20.18
CA ASN A 111 15.42 17.74 19.34
C ASN A 111 14.83 18.92 20.12
N LYS A 112 14.21 18.67 21.29
CA LYS A 112 13.66 19.71 22.18
C LYS A 112 14.68 20.22 23.21
N ALA A 113 15.74 19.46 23.47
CA ALA A 113 16.76 19.82 24.47
C ALA A 113 17.71 20.93 23.95
N ARG A 114 17.91 21.96 24.77
CA ARG A 114 18.72 23.15 24.43
C ARG A 114 20.21 22.99 24.74
N THR A 115 20.57 22.14 25.69
CA THR A 115 21.98 21.98 26.12
C THR A 115 22.53 20.59 25.81
N LEU A 116 23.85 20.51 25.61
CA LEU A 116 24.54 19.26 25.32
C LEU A 116 24.40 18.23 26.47
N SER A 117 24.43 18.70 27.72
CA SER A 117 24.27 17.85 28.91
C SER A 117 22.88 17.23 29.01
N GLN A 118 21.83 17.97 28.67
CA GLN A 118 20.46 17.45 28.60
C GLN A 118 20.34 16.37 27.52
N ARG A 119 20.94 16.58 26.35
CA ARG A 119 20.96 15.60 25.26
C ARG A 119 21.66 14.31 25.67
N LEU A 120 22.85 14.39 26.26
CA LEU A 120 23.61 13.24 26.76
C LEU A 120 22.83 12.44 27.81
N LYS A 121 22.12 13.11 28.72
CA LYS A 121 21.27 12.47 29.74
C LYS A 121 20.07 11.73 29.16
N LEU A 122 19.57 12.15 27.99
CA LEU A 122 18.47 11.45 27.32
C LEU A 122 18.96 10.16 26.64
N PHE A 123 20.15 10.19 26.04
CA PHE A 123 20.77 8.98 25.48
C PHE A 123 21.20 7.98 26.55
N SER A 124 21.62 8.44 27.74
CA SER A 124 22.01 7.55 28.84
C SER A 124 20.86 6.68 29.39
N ARG A 125 19.61 6.93 28.96
CA ARG A 125 18.43 6.13 29.33
C ARG A 125 18.17 4.96 28.38
N LEU A 126 18.82 4.93 27.22
CA LEU A 126 18.65 3.87 26.23
C LEU A 126 19.46 2.63 26.60
N LYS A 127 18.86 1.46 26.41
CA LYS A 127 19.55 0.17 26.50
C LYS A 127 20.08 -0.22 25.12
N PHE A 128 21.08 -1.11 25.08
CA PHE A 128 21.61 -1.62 23.81
C PHE A 128 20.52 -2.23 22.90
N ARG A 129 19.50 -2.88 23.49
CA ARG A 129 18.35 -3.45 22.74
C ARG A 129 17.47 -2.38 22.10
N ASP A 130 17.43 -1.16 22.63
CA ASP A 130 16.62 -0.07 22.09
C ASP A 130 17.21 0.50 20.80
N LEU A 131 18.50 0.24 20.54
CA LEU A 131 19.21 0.62 19.31
C LEU A 131 19.01 -0.38 18.16
N MET A 132 18.45 -1.56 18.44
CA MET A 132 18.20 -2.54 17.41
C MET A 132 17.02 -2.11 16.52
N PRO A 133 17.11 -2.34 15.19
CA PRO A 133 16.00 -2.07 14.29
C PRO A 133 14.78 -2.94 14.62
N VAL A 134 13.59 -2.37 14.42
CA VAL A 134 12.32 -3.09 14.52
C VAL A 134 11.90 -3.49 13.11
N PRO A 135 11.84 -4.79 12.79
CA PRO A 135 11.44 -5.23 11.46
C PRO A 135 9.99 -4.85 11.18
N PRO A 136 9.61 -4.66 9.90
CA PRO A 136 8.24 -4.38 9.53
C PRO A 136 7.31 -5.50 10.02
N ALA A 137 6.25 -5.13 10.74
CA ALA A 137 5.31 -6.07 11.30
C ALA A 137 4.32 -6.54 10.21
N VAL A 138 4.35 -7.83 9.89
CA VAL A 138 3.35 -8.51 9.03
C VAL A 138 2.25 -9.15 9.88
N ALA A 139 2.42 -9.16 11.21
CA ALA A 139 1.43 -9.65 12.15
C ALA A 139 0.34 -8.59 12.38
N GLU A 140 -0.90 -9.05 12.50
CA GLU A 140 -2.02 -8.22 12.89
C GLU A 140 -1.81 -7.67 14.30
N TYR A 141 -2.06 -6.36 14.47
CA TYR A 141 -1.82 -5.67 15.73
C TYR A 141 -2.61 -6.26 16.91
N SER A 142 -3.87 -6.64 16.67
CA SER A 142 -4.80 -7.06 17.71
C SER A 142 -4.57 -8.50 18.18
N THR A 143 -4.23 -9.40 17.27
CA THR A 143 -4.11 -10.85 17.55
C THR A 143 -2.65 -11.30 17.68
N GLY A 144 -1.71 -10.55 17.11
CA GLY A 144 -0.31 -10.97 16.98
C GLY A 144 -0.11 -12.09 15.94
N LEU A 145 -1.16 -12.53 15.26
CA LEU A 145 -1.13 -13.57 14.24
C LEU A 145 -0.73 -13.00 12.90
N ARG A 146 0.01 -13.77 12.10
CA ARG A 146 0.27 -13.45 10.69
C ARG A 146 -0.91 -13.94 9.86
N MET A 147 -1.06 -13.38 8.66
CA MET A 147 -2.12 -13.81 7.73
C MET A 147 -2.07 -15.31 7.42
N GLY A 148 -0.86 -15.89 7.31
CA GLY A 148 -0.70 -17.33 7.13
C GLY A 148 -1.15 -18.17 8.33
N ASP A 149 -0.97 -17.66 9.57
CA ASP A 149 -1.44 -18.36 10.77
C ASP A 149 -2.97 -18.43 10.80
N THR A 150 -3.64 -17.33 10.42
CA THR A 150 -5.09 -17.28 10.29
C THR A 150 -5.59 -18.18 9.15
N ALA A 151 -4.87 -18.24 8.02
CA ALA A 151 -5.20 -19.16 6.93
C ALA A 151 -5.11 -20.63 7.37
N GLU A 152 -4.08 -21.00 8.12
CA GLU A 152 -3.90 -22.34 8.69
C GLU A 152 -5.02 -22.69 9.69
N GLN A 153 -5.42 -21.74 10.54
CA GLN A 153 -6.55 -21.93 11.46
C GLN A 153 -7.86 -22.15 10.70
N MET A 154 -8.10 -21.38 9.63
CA MET A 154 -9.29 -21.52 8.79
C MET A 154 -9.30 -22.87 8.06
N ALA A 155 -8.16 -23.31 7.52
CA ALA A 155 -8.05 -24.61 6.88
C ALA A 155 -8.37 -25.76 7.85
N LYS A 156 -7.83 -25.70 9.08
CA LYS A 156 -8.11 -26.69 10.13
C LYS A 156 -9.56 -26.69 10.56
N SER A 157 -10.17 -25.52 10.78
CA SER A 157 -11.55 -25.43 11.25
C SER A 157 -12.58 -25.89 10.23
N HIS A 158 -12.27 -25.79 8.93
CA HIS A 158 -13.14 -26.24 7.85
C HIS A 158 -12.75 -27.60 7.26
N GLY A 159 -11.74 -28.29 7.83
CA GLY A 159 -11.31 -29.61 7.38
C GLY A 159 -10.68 -29.60 5.97
N ILE A 160 -10.05 -28.50 5.55
CA ILE A 160 -9.42 -28.37 4.23
C ILE A 160 -8.07 -29.09 4.26
N THR A 161 -7.97 -30.21 3.57
CA THR A 161 -6.75 -31.03 3.57
C THR A 161 -5.59 -30.36 2.85
N ARG A 162 -4.37 -30.82 3.15
CA ARG A 162 -3.16 -30.34 2.46
C ARG A 162 -3.22 -30.63 0.97
N GLU A 163 -3.71 -31.80 0.59
CA GLU A 163 -3.84 -32.23 -0.80
C GLU A 163 -4.82 -31.34 -1.57
N ALA A 164 -5.91 -30.90 -0.93
CA ALA A 164 -6.87 -29.97 -1.54
C ALA A 164 -6.25 -28.57 -1.76
N GLN A 165 -5.46 -28.07 -0.80
CA GLN A 165 -4.73 -26.81 -0.94
C GLN A 165 -3.69 -26.88 -2.06
N ASP A 166 -2.89 -27.96 -2.10
CA ASP A 166 -1.86 -28.17 -3.14
C ASP A 166 -2.48 -28.31 -4.53
N ALA A 167 -3.61 -29.01 -4.66
CA ALA A 167 -4.33 -29.14 -5.92
C ALA A 167 -4.84 -27.78 -6.44
N LEU A 168 -5.38 -26.94 -5.55
CA LEU A 168 -5.81 -25.58 -5.91
C LEU A 168 -4.62 -24.71 -6.34
N ALA A 169 -3.51 -24.76 -5.59
CA ALA A 169 -2.30 -24.00 -5.91
C ALA A 169 -1.70 -24.42 -7.26
N HIS A 170 -1.57 -25.73 -7.51
CA HIS A 170 -1.08 -26.27 -8.78
C HIS A 170 -1.94 -25.80 -9.95
N ARG A 171 -3.26 -25.97 -9.84
CA ARG A 171 -4.22 -25.53 -10.86
C ARG A 171 -4.10 -24.02 -11.12
N SER A 172 -3.98 -23.21 -10.08
CA SER A 172 -3.83 -21.76 -10.23
C SER A 172 -2.56 -21.40 -11.01
N HIS A 173 -1.42 -22.03 -10.67
CA HIS A 173 -0.16 -21.82 -11.39
C HIS A 173 -0.21 -22.26 -12.85
N GLU A 174 -0.80 -23.43 -13.14
CA GLU A 174 -0.98 -23.90 -14.52
C GLU A 174 -1.85 -22.94 -15.34
N LEU A 175 -2.97 -22.49 -14.77
CA LEU A 175 -3.89 -21.55 -15.44
C LEU A 175 -3.22 -20.19 -15.67
N ALA A 176 -2.48 -19.68 -14.70
CA ALA A 176 -1.74 -18.42 -14.84
C ALA A 176 -0.67 -18.51 -15.94
N ALA A 177 0.12 -19.59 -15.96
CA ALA A 177 1.13 -19.81 -16.99
C ALA A 177 0.50 -19.94 -18.38
N LYS A 178 -0.62 -20.68 -18.48
CA LYS A 178 -1.39 -20.82 -19.72
C LYS A 178 -1.94 -19.48 -20.21
N ALA A 179 -2.60 -18.71 -19.34
CA ALA A 179 -3.15 -17.40 -19.69
C ALA A 179 -2.07 -16.44 -20.20
N TRP A 180 -0.86 -16.51 -19.65
CA TRP A 180 0.29 -15.74 -20.14
C TRP A 180 0.75 -16.18 -21.53
N GLN A 181 0.92 -17.49 -21.74
CA GLN A 181 1.34 -18.05 -23.03
C GLN A 181 0.31 -17.79 -24.14
N GLU A 182 -0.97 -17.84 -23.82
CA GLU A 182 -2.07 -17.56 -24.73
C GLU A 182 -2.34 -16.05 -24.91
N GLY A 183 -1.62 -15.19 -24.18
CA GLY A 183 -1.69 -13.74 -24.33
C GLY A 183 -2.95 -13.09 -23.74
N TRP A 184 -3.65 -13.74 -22.81
CA TRP A 184 -4.89 -13.22 -22.23
C TRP A 184 -4.68 -11.92 -21.44
N LEU A 185 -3.48 -11.73 -20.89
CA LEU A 185 -3.12 -10.57 -20.07
C LEU A 185 -2.40 -9.46 -20.86
N ARG A 186 -2.30 -9.60 -22.19
CA ARG A 186 -1.53 -8.70 -23.05
C ARG A 186 -2.02 -7.25 -23.01
N ASP A 187 -3.33 -7.06 -22.84
CA ASP A 187 -3.95 -5.73 -22.80
C ASP A 187 -4.00 -5.16 -21.37
N GLU A 188 -3.61 -5.93 -20.36
CA GLU A 188 -3.67 -5.57 -18.94
C GLU A 188 -2.30 -5.31 -18.32
N VAL A 189 -1.25 -5.99 -18.82
CA VAL A 189 0.11 -5.90 -18.29
C VAL A 189 1.02 -5.21 -19.30
N MET A 190 1.87 -4.32 -18.77
CA MET A 190 2.86 -3.52 -19.53
C MET A 190 4.20 -4.24 -19.59
#